data_AF-A0A196MI64-F1
#
_entry.id   AF-A0A196MI64-F1
#
_cell.length_a   1.000
_cell.length_b   1.000
_cell.length_c   1.000
_cell.angle_alpha   90.00
_cell.angle_beta   90.00
_cell.angle_gamma   90.00
#
_symmetry.space_group_name_H-M   'P 1'
#
loop_
_entity.id
_entity.type
_entity.pdbx_description
1 polymer ?
#
loop_
_entity_poly.entity_id
_entity_poly.type
_entity_poly.pdbx_seq_one_letter_code
_entity_poly.pdbx_strand_id
1 'polypeptide(L)'
;MGLRGTSGAADQGRRSANIAQPVWADTAYRSAKNEAAIRRARLKSMIHFRKPKGKPMDRRHQRANAARSKVRSAVEHVFATQKSRMALFVRTIGIERARMKIGMANLAYNFKRLVWHEGRTAPA
;
A
#
# COMPACT_ATOMS: atom_id res chain seq x y z
N MET A 1 26.38 -25.11 -12.24
CA MET A 1 25.82 -26.42 -11.81
C MET A 1 25.42 -26.31 -10.34
N GLY A 2 24.18 -26.39 -9.89
CA GLY A 2 22.88 -26.48 -10.54
C GLY A 2 21.81 -25.85 -9.63
N LEU A 3 20.72 -25.41 -10.25
CA LEU A 3 19.51 -24.94 -9.60
C LEU A 3 18.82 -26.12 -8.92
N ARG A 4 18.44 -25.99 -7.65
CA ARG A 4 17.46 -26.85 -6.99
C ARG A 4 16.31 -25.99 -6.48
N GLY A 5 15.13 -26.26 -7.02
CA GLY A 5 13.89 -25.60 -6.65
C GLY A 5 13.37 -26.06 -5.29
N THR A 6 12.58 -25.20 -4.67
CA THR A 6 11.53 -25.60 -3.75
C THR A 6 10.22 -25.03 -4.28
N SER A 7 9.35 -25.96 -4.65
CA SER A 7 7.94 -25.76 -4.99
C SER A 7 7.14 -25.41 -3.74
N GLY A 8 6.22 -24.46 -3.83
CA GLY A 8 5.30 -24.15 -2.73
C GLY A 8 4.44 -22.91 -2.95
N ALA A 9 3.45 -23.05 -3.83
CA ALA A 9 2.15 -22.36 -3.82
C ALA A 9 2.08 -20.85 -3.50
N ALA A 10 1.98 -20.04 -4.56
CA ALA A 10 0.90 -19.05 -4.75
C ALA A 10 1.07 -18.41 -6.14
N ASP A 11 0.77 -19.18 -7.18
CA ASP A 11 0.34 -18.60 -8.45
C ASP A 11 -1.06 -18.01 -8.23
N GLN A 12 -1.12 -16.71 -7.93
CA GLN A 12 -2.36 -15.95 -7.98
C GLN A 12 -2.16 -14.81 -8.98
N GLY A 13 -2.61 -15.08 -10.21
CA GLY A 13 -3.14 -14.07 -11.11
C GLY A 13 -2.15 -13.02 -11.57
N ARG A 14 -1.11 -13.42 -12.30
CA ARG A 14 -0.42 -12.47 -13.21
C ARG A 14 -1.47 -11.98 -14.20
N ARG A 15 -2.03 -10.78 -13.97
CA ARG A 15 -2.80 -10.01 -14.97
C ARG A 15 -1.89 -9.73 -16.17
N SER A 16 -1.78 -10.72 -17.03
CA SER A 16 -1.03 -10.75 -18.26
C SER A 16 -1.69 -9.81 -19.26
N ALA A 17 -1.33 -8.52 -19.18
CA ALA A 17 -1.35 -7.52 -20.27
C ALA A 17 -1.19 -6.05 -19.79
N ASN A 18 -1.09 -5.76 -18.49
CA ASN A 18 -1.04 -4.34 -18.05
C ASN A 18 0.40 -3.82 -17.92
N ILE A 19 0.95 -3.33 -19.03
CA ILE A 19 2.24 -2.65 -19.11
C ILE A 19 2.11 -1.28 -18.42
N ALA A 20 3.02 -0.96 -17.49
CA ALA A 20 3.08 0.27 -16.70
C ALA A 20 2.15 0.41 -15.46
N GLN A 21 1.67 -0.69 -14.87
CA GLN A 21 0.99 -0.62 -13.56
C GLN A 21 1.87 0.08 -12.50
N PRO A 22 1.30 0.99 -11.68
CA PRO A 22 2.04 1.70 -10.65
C PRO A 22 2.33 0.80 -9.44
N VAL A 23 3.58 0.79 -9.00
CA VAL A 23 4.03 0.13 -7.76
C VAL A 23 4.26 1.20 -6.69
N TRP A 24 3.50 1.12 -5.61
CA TRP A 24 3.55 2.04 -4.49
C TRP A 24 4.32 1.43 -3.32
N ALA A 25 5.22 2.20 -2.72
CA ALA A 25 5.89 1.83 -1.49
C ALA A 25 6.46 3.09 -0.81
N ASP A 26 6.84 2.98 0.45
CA ASP A 26 7.56 4.07 1.11
C ASP A 26 9.02 4.16 0.66
N THR A 27 9.64 5.28 1.01
CA THR A 27 11.01 5.63 0.65
C THR A 27 12.05 4.57 0.98
N ALA A 28 11.88 3.77 2.04
CA ALA A 28 12.85 2.73 2.42
C ALA A 28 12.97 1.63 1.35
N TYR A 29 11.92 1.45 0.54
CA TYR A 29 11.91 0.48 -0.56
C TYR A 29 12.53 1.02 -1.86
N ARG A 30 12.97 2.28 -1.91
CA ARG A 30 13.61 2.89 -3.10
C ARG A 30 15.09 2.49 -3.25
N SER A 31 15.40 1.20 -3.11
CA SER A 31 16.74 0.68 -3.35
C SER A 31 17.00 0.49 -4.84
N ALA A 32 18.27 0.54 -5.27
CA ALA A 32 18.65 0.30 -6.66
C ALA A 32 18.17 -1.07 -7.16
N LYS A 33 18.24 -2.10 -6.29
CA LYS A 33 17.76 -3.45 -6.57
C LYS A 33 16.24 -3.47 -6.84
N ASN A 34 15.47 -2.78 -6.01
CA ASN A 34 14.00 -2.74 -6.16
C ASN A 34 13.59 -1.94 -7.41
N GLU A 35 14.21 -0.79 -7.64
CA GLU A 35 13.97 0.01 -8.85
C GLU A 35 14.34 -0.76 -10.13
N ALA A 36 15.43 -1.54 -10.11
CA ALA A 36 15.79 -2.44 -11.20
C ALA A 36 14.77 -3.58 -11.39
N ALA A 37 14.25 -4.16 -10.31
CA ALA A 37 13.20 -5.17 -10.39
C ALA A 37 11.90 -4.61 -10.99
N ILE A 38 11.46 -3.43 -10.53
CA ILE A 38 10.28 -2.72 -11.06
C ILE A 38 10.44 -2.42 -12.54
N ARG A 39 11.62 -1.94 -12.95
CA ARG A 39 11.92 -1.65 -14.37
C ARG A 39 11.90 -2.91 -15.23
N ARG A 40 12.54 -4.00 -14.77
CA ARG A 40 12.52 -5.30 -15.47
C ARG A 40 11.11 -5.85 -15.63
N ALA A 41 10.26 -5.62 -14.64
CA ALA A 41 8.85 -5.98 -14.68
C ALA A 41 7.98 -5.04 -15.54
N ARG A 42 8.56 -4.00 -16.17
CA ARG A 42 7.84 -2.97 -16.95
C ARG A 42 6.74 -2.27 -16.14
N LEU A 43 6.99 -2.07 -14.85
CA LEU A 43 6.11 -1.39 -13.91
C LEU A 43 6.59 0.05 -13.65
N LYS A 44 5.69 0.92 -13.16
CA LYS A 44 6.00 2.32 -12.85
C LYS A 44 6.28 2.49 -11.36
N SER A 45 7.49 2.96 -11.01
CA SER A 45 7.83 3.27 -9.61
C SER A 45 7.11 4.52 -9.11
N MET A 46 6.17 4.31 -8.20
CA MET A 46 5.51 5.35 -7.41
C MET A 46 6.07 5.43 -5.97
N ILE A 47 7.26 4.87 -5.75
CA ILE A 47 7.93 4.88 -4.45
C ILE A 47 8.38 6.29 -4.09
N HIS A 48 8.21 6.76 -2.85
CA HIS A 48 8.65 8.12 -2.47
C HIS A 48 10.16 8.35 -2.60
N PHE A 49 10.56 9.58 -2.91
CA PHE A 49 11.96 10.02 -2.88
C PHE A 49 12.38 10.40 -1.46
N ARG A 50 13.61 10.03 -1.07
CA ARG A 50 14.19 10.44 0.21
C ARG A 50 14.71 11.87 0.11
N LYS A 51 14.43 12.68 1.14
CA LYS A 51 15.09 13.98 1.31
C LYS A 51 16.59 13.76 1.57
N PRO A 52 17.49 14.43 0.83
CA PRO A 52 18.93 14.35 1.09
C PRO A 52 19.29 14.97 2.45
N LYS A 53 20.31 14.43 3.14
CA LYS A 53 20.78 14.96 4.43
C LYS A 53 21.40 16.35 4.21
N GLY A 54 21.00 17.33 5.01
CA GLY A 54 21.56 18.69 5.00
C GLY A 54 21.24 19.53 3.76
N LYS A 55 20.38 19.06 2.85
CA LYS A 55 20.01 19.78 1.62
C LYS A 55 18.50 19.88 1.44
N PRO A 56 17.99 20.92 0.76
CA PRO A 56 16.60 20.97 0.35
C PRO A 56 16.31 19.84 -0.64
N MET A 57 15.07 19.36 -0.65
CA MET A 57 14.65 18.37 -1.64
C MET A 57 14.53 19.03 -3.01
N ASP A 58 14.93 18.34 -4.07
CA ASP A 58 14.75 18.85 -5.43
C ASP A 58 13.26 19.11 -5.74
N ARG A 59 12.96 20.22 -6.44
CA ARG A 59 11.57 20.66 -6.72
C ARG A 59 10.78 19.61 -7.50
N ARG A 60 11.42 18.86 -8.41
CA ARG A 60 10.74 17.78 -9.17
C ARG A 60 10.39 16.62 -8.25
N HIS A 61 11.31 16.22 -7.37
CA HIS A 61 11.04 15.20 -6.35
C HIS A 61 9.96 15.61 -5.35
N GLN A 62 9.92 16.89 -4.95
CA GLN A 62 8.86 17.42 -4.10
C GLN A 62 7.48 17.28 -4.78
N ARG A 63 7.34 17.74 -6.02
CA ARG A 63 6.08 17.62 -6.79
C ARG A 63 5.65 16.17 -6.96
N ALA A 64 6.59 15.28 -7.28
CA ALA A 64 6.31 13.85 -7.41
C ALA A 64 5.85 13.23 -6.07
N ASN A 65 6.53 13.54 -4.97
CA ASN A 65 6.14 13.08 -3.64
C ASN A 65 4.80 13.66 -3.21
N ALA A 66 4.48 14.92 -3.51
CA ALA A 66 3.19 15.53 -3.21
C ALA A 66 2.04 14.81 -3.93
N ALA A 67 2.20 14.54 -5.23
CA ALA A 67 1.23 13.75 -6.00
C ALA A 67 1.07 12.33 -5.42
N ARG A 68 2.16 11.69 -5.01
CA ARG A 68 2.12 10.35 -4.38
C ARG A 68 1.47 10.39 -2.99
N SER A 69 1.71 11.44 -2.22
CA SER A 69 1.15 11.62 -0.89
C SER A 69 -0.37 11.80 -0.91
N LYS A 70 -0.95 12.37 -1.98
CA LYS A 70 -2.42 12.43 -2.15
C LYS A 70 -3.07 11.05 -2.15
N VAL A 71 -2.42 10.06 -2.78
CA VAL A 71 -2.91 8.67 -2.78
C VAL A 71 -2.65 8.03 -1.41
N ARG A 72 -1.46 8.23 -0.86
CA ARG A 72 -1.07 7.69 0.46
C ARG A 72 -1.99 8.16 1.58
N SER A 73 -2.38 9.44 1.60
CA SER A 73 -3.23 10.01 2.65
C SER A 73 -4.61 9.36 2.70
N ALA A 74 -5.17 8.95 1.56
CA ALA A 74 -6.44 8.23 1.50
C ALA A 74 -6.36 6.87 2.22
N VAL A 75 -5.21 6.19 2.13
CA VAL A 75 -4.97 4.91 2.81
C VAL A 75 -4.62 5.13 4.28
N GLU A 76 -3.78 6.11 4.59
CA GLU A 76 -3.40 6.44 5.98
C GLU A 76 -4.62 6.85 6.82
N HIS A 77 -5.62 7.49 6.21
CA HIS A 77 -6.86 7.82 6.90
C HIS A 77 -7.61 6.58 7.41
N VAL A 78 -7.59 5.48 6.66
CA VAL A 78 -8.17 4.19 7.07
C VAL A 78 -7.45 3.69 8.32
N PHE A 79 -6.12 3.62 8.27
CA PHE A 79 -5.30 3.15 9.38
C PHE A 79 -5.43 4.05 10.62
N ALA A 80 -5.49 5.36 10.43
CA ALA A 80 -5.72 6.31 11.51
C ALA A 80 -7.08 6.05 12.19
N THR A 81 -8.13 5.82 11.40
CA THR A 81 -9.46 5.48 11.92
C THR A 81 -9.44 4.16 12.67
N GLN A 82 -8.80 3.13 12.12
CA GLN A 82 -8.68 1.83 12.78
C GLN A 82 -7.94 1.93 14.11
N LYS A 83 -6.81 2.65 14.13
CA LYS A 83 -6.00 2.78 15.36
C LYS A 83 -6.68 3.63 16.43
N SER A 84 -7.32 4.74 16.06
CA SER A 84 -7.94 5.67 17.02
C SER A 84 -9.37 5.28 17.36
N ARG A 85 -10.28 5.29 16.37
CA ARG A 85 -11.73 5.13 16.59
C ARG A 85 -12.15 3.68 16.79
N MET A 86 -11.40 2.73 16.22
CA MET A 86 -11.68 1.30 16.41
C MET A 86 -10.76 0.66 17.45
N ALA A 87 -9.83 1.43 18.04
CA ALA A 87 -8.82 0.95 18.99
C ALA A 87 -8.12 -0.35 18.54
N LEU A 88 -7.85 -0.47 17.23
CA LEU A 88 -7.34 -1.71 16.64
C LEU A 88 -5.97 -2.05 17.23
N PHE A 89 -5.95 -3.15 17.98
CA PHE A 89 -4.74 -3.65 18.63
C PHE A 89 -4.64 -5.17 18.47
N VAL A 90 -3.57 -5.64 17.83
CA VAL A 90 -3.39 -7.06 17.50
C VAL A 90 -2.30 -7.66 18.39
N ARG A 91 -2.73 -8.37 19.44
CA ARG A 91 -1.88 -9.21 20.32
C ARG A 91 -2.49 -10.61 20.44
N THR A 92 -2.64 -11.30 19.32
CA THR A 92 -3.21 -12.65 19.25
C THR A 92 -2.12 -13.69 19.06
N ILE A 93 -2.27 -14.85 19.70
CA ILE A 93 -1.42 -16.01 19.43
C ILE A 93 -1.90 -16.67 18.13
N GLY A 94 -1.00 -16.80 17.16
CA GLY A 94 -1.27 -17.40 15.85
C GLY A 94 -1.64 -16.40 14.75
N ILE A 95 -1.06 -16.61 13.56
CA ILE A 95 -1.21 -15.72 12.41
C ILE A 95 -2.64 -15.68 11.87
N GLU A 96 -3.36 -16.80 11.89
CA GLU A 96 -4.75 -16.86 11.41
C GLU A 96 -5.70 -16.00 12.26
N ARG A 97 -5.50 -15.96 13.57
CA ARG A 97 -6.27 -15.08 14.47
C ARG A 97 -5.95 -13.61 14.22
N ALA A 98 -4.68 -13.29 13.97
CA ALA A 98 -4.26 -11.94 13.61
C ALA A 98 -4.90 -11.49 12.28
N ARG A 99 -4.88 -12.38 11.27
CA ARG A 99 -5.51 -12.15 9.96
C ARG A 99 -7.00 -11.88 10.11
N MET A 100 -7.71 -12.72 10.86
CA MET A 100 -9.15 -12.54 11.12
C MET A 100 -9.43 -11.19 11.79
N LYS A 101 -8.66 -10.84 12.84
CA LYS A 101 -8.84 -9.55 13.54
C LYS A 101 -8.65 -8.34 12.63
N ILE A 102 -7.60 -8.36 11.80
CA ILE A 102 -7.33 -7.30 10.81
C ILE A 102 -8.43 -7.27 9.73
N GLY A 103 -8.84 -8.45 9.25
CA GLY A 103 -9.90 -8.60 8.25
C GLY A 103 -11.24 -8.01 8.72
N MET A 104 -11.67 -8.34 9.93
CA MET A 104 -12.89 -7.79 10.53
C MET A 104 -12.81 -6.27 10.72
N ALA A 105 -11.66 -5.74 11.11
CA ALA A 105 -11.48 -4.29 11.23
C ALA A 105 -11.56 -3.58 9.86
N ASN A 106 -11.03 -4.19 8.80
CA ASN A 106 -11.17 -3.67 7.44
C ASN A 106 -12.64 -3.70 6.98
N LEU A 107 -13.36 -4.80 7.26
CA LEU A 107 -14.76 -4.97 6.89
C LEU A 107 -15.65 -3.93 7.59
N ALA A 108 -15.53 -3.80 8.91
CA ALA A 108 -16.29 -2.82 9.68
C ALA A 108 -16.02 -1.38 9.24
N TYR A 109 -14.76 -1.04 8.91
CA TYR A 109 -14.43 0.27 8.34
C TYR A 109 -15.13 0.50 6.99
N ASN A 110 -15.10 -0.49 6.09
CA ASN A 110 -15.73 -0.38 4.77
C ASN A 110 -17.26 -0.27 4.88
N PHE A 111 -17.91 -1.00 5.77
CA PHE A 111 -19.35 -0.84 6.00
C PHE A 111 -19.70 0.54 6.55
N LYS A 112 -18.94 1.03 7.54
CA LYS A 112 -19.13 2.40 8.05
C LYS A 112 -18.98 3.44 6.94
N ARG A 113 -17.96 3.26 6.08
CA ARG A 113 -17.72 4.14 4.94
C ARG A 113 -18.84 4.06 3.90
N LEU A 114 -19.38 2.87 3.64
CA LEU A 114 -20.51 2.67 2.73
C LEU A 114 -21.76 3.41 3.23
N VAL A 115 -22.14 3.22 4.50
CA VAL A 115 -23.29 3.92 5.11
C VAL A 115 -23.16 5.44 4.96
N TRP A 116 -21.96 5.98 5.14
CA TRP A 116 -21.71 7.40 4.94
C TRP A 116 -21.86 7.86 3.48
N HIS A 117 -21.47 7.02 2.51
CA HIS A 117 -21.66 7.32 1.10
C HIS A 117 -23.15 7.29 0.72
N GLU A 118 -23.89 6.25 1.14
CA GLU A 118 -25.33 6.11 0.87
C GLU A 118 -26.17 7.22 1.55
N GLY A 119 -25.81 7.60 2.78
CA GLY A 119 -26.46 8.70 3.49
C GLY A 119 -26.20 10.08 2.89
N ARG A 120 -25.22 10.21 1.97
CA ARG A 120 -24.98 11.44 1.21
C ARG A 120 -25.73 11.48 -0.12
N THR A 121 -26.15 10.33 -0.64
CA THR A 121 -26.87 10.22 -1.91
C THR A 121 -28.38 10.18 -1.72
N ALA A 122 -28.87 9.99 -0.50
CA ALA A 122 -30.28 10.15 -0.17
C ALA A 122 -30.71 11.63 -0.28
N PRO A 123 -31.80 11.96 -0.99
CA PRO A 123 -32.38 13.29 -0.93
C PRO A 123 -32.89 13.55 0.51
N ALA A 124 -32.80 14.81 0.93
CA ALA A 124 -33.17 15.27 2.28
C ALA A 124 -34.64 14.99 2.62
#